data_AF-A0ABD0PIJ1-F1
#
_entry.id   AF-A0ABD0PIJ1-F1
#
_cell.length_a   1.000
_cell.length_b   1.000
_cell.length_c   1.000
_cell.angle_alpha   90.00
_cell.angle_beta   90.00
_cell.angle_gamma   90.00
#
_symmetry.space_group_name_H-M   'P 1'
#
loop_
_entity.id
_entity.type
_entity.pdbx_description
1 polymer ?
#
loop_
_entity_poly.entity_id
_entity_poly.type
_entity_poly.pdbx_seq_one_letter_code
_entity_poly.pdbx_strand_id
1 'polypeptide(L)'
;AKATSAWFKDHGIPVLNWPANSPDLNPTENLWGIVKRKMRYARPNNAEELKATIRATWALITPEQCHRLIDSMPRRIAAVIQAKGAPTKY
;
A
#
# COMPACT_ATOMS: atom_id res chain seq x y z
N ALA A 1 3.35 17.02 -13.46
CA ALA A 1 3.36 15.75 -14.24
C ALA A 1 4.64 15.59 -15.06
N LYS A 2 4.95 16.47 -16.04
CA LYS A 2 6.15 16.34 -16.90
C LYS A 2 7.48 16.19 -16.13
N ALA A 3 7.68 16.99 -15.07
CA ALA A 3 8.91 16.92 -14.26
C ALA A 3 9.06 15.54 -13.55
N THR A 4 7.99 15.00 -12.99
CA THR A 4 8.00 13.70 -12.31
C THR A 4 8.25 12.55 -13.29
N SER A 5 7.61 12.56 -14.46
CA SER A 5 7.83 11.54 -15.49
C SER A 5 9.24 11.59 -16.06
N ALA A 6 9.78 12.78 -16.28
CA ALA A 6 11.18 12.97 -16.69
C ALA A 6 12.14 12.42 -15.64
N TRP A 7 11.91 12.75 -14.36
CA TRP A 7 12.75 12.25 -13.27
C TRP A 7 12.79 10.72 -13.21
N PHE A 8 11.65 10.03 -13.32
CA PHE A 8 11.65 8.56 -13.36
C PHE A 8 12.41 8.00 -14.57
N LYS A 9 12.24 8.61 -15.74
CA LYS A 9 12.97 8.23 -16.96
C LYS A 9 14.49 8.41 -16.79
N ASP A 10 14.92 9.55 -16.28
CA ASP A 10 16.33 9.90 -16.11
C ASP A 10 17.03 9.00 -15.07
N HIS A 11 16.27 8.48 -14.11
CA HIS A 11 16.77 7.54 -13.09
C HIS A 11 16.54 6.06 -13.46
N GLY A 12 16.04 5.76 -14.66
CA GLY A 12 15.80 4.40 -15.13
C GLY A 12 14.77 3.61 -14.32
N ILE A 13 13.83 4.31 -13.66
CA ILE A 13 12.80 3.68 -12.82
C ILE A 13 11.57 3.34 -13.69
N PRO A 14 11.23 2.05 -13.87
CA PRO A 14 10.06 1.67 -14.64
C PRO A 14 8.78 2.03 -13.87
N VAL A 15 7.88 2.74 -14.54
CA VAL A 15 6.54 3.07 -14.00
C VAL A 15 5.56 2.00 -14.48
N LEU A 16 4.91 1.31 -13.54
CA LEU A 16 3.88 0.33 -13.85
C LEU A 16 2.62 1.01 -14.41
N ASN A 17 2.05 0.47 -15.48
CA ASN A 17 0.74 0.91 -15.95
C ASN A 17 -0.33 0.49 -14.93
N TRP A 18 -1.05 1.46 -14.36
CA TRP A 18 -1.97 1.23 -13.25
C TRP A 18 -3.42 1.55 -13.64
N PRO A 19 -4.37 0.64 -13.40
CA PRO A 19 -5.79 0.92 -13.66
C PRO A 19 -6.33 1.97 -12.67
N ALA A 20 -7.16 2.87 -13.17
CA ALA A 20 -7.84 3.85 -12.32
C ALA A 20 -8.80 3.16 -11.35
N ASN A 21 -8.97 3.73 -10.15
CA ASN A 21 -9.90 3.25 -9.11
C ASN A 21 -9.71 1.78 -8.67
N SER A 22 -8.47 1.27 -8.68
CA SER A 22 -8.15 -0.09 -8.21
C SER A 22 -7.33 -0.09 -6.91
N PRO A 23 -7.89 0.36 -5.77
CA PRO A 23 -7.21 0.28 -4.47
C PRO A 23 -7.02 -1.18 -4.02
N ASP A 24 -7.89 -2.09 -4.46
CA ASP A 24 -7.82 -3.52 -4.19
C ASP A 24 -6.57 -4.18 -4.78
N LEU A 25 -6.01 -3.60 -5.85
CA LEU A 25 -4.72 -4.00 -6.41
C LEU A 25 -3.52 -3.37 -5.70
N ASN A 26 -3.68 -2.39 -4.80
CA ASN A 26 -2.57 -1.71 -4.14
C ASN A 26 -2.24 -2.37 -2.78
N PRO A 27 -1.13 -3.12 -2.64
CA PRO A 27 -0.76 -3.77 -1.37
C PRO A 27 -0.53 -2.78 -0.22
N THR A 28 -0.20 -1.53 -0.53
CA THR A 28 0.05 -0.47 0.45
C THR A 28 -1.21 -0.15 1.26
N GLU A 29 -2.40 -0.28 0.68
CA GLU A 29 -3.67 -0.09 1.41
C GLU A 29 -3.81 -1.10 2.56
N ASN A 30 -3.47 -2.37 2.32
CA ASN A 30 -3.50 -3.38 3.37
C ASN A 30 -2.37 -3.20 4.38
N LEU A 31 -1.21 -2.67 3.95
CA LEU A 31 -0.12 -2.32 4.86
C LEU A 31 -0.57 -1.22 5.84
N TRP A 32 -1.23 -0.18 5.37
CA TRP A 32 -1.87 0.82 6.23
C TRP A 32 -2.96 0.21 7.12
N GLY A 33 -3.70 -0.79 6.62
CA GLY A 33 -4.61 -1.60 7.43
C GLY A 33 -3.92 -2.36 8.57
N ILE A 34 -2.68 -2.85 8.39
CA ILE A 34 -1.87 -3.45 9.45
C ILE A 34 -1.45 -2.39 10.47
N VAL A 35 -0.95 -1.23 10.01
CA VAL A 35 -0.54 -0.11 10.88
C VAL A 35 -1.70 0.36 11.75
N LYS A 36 -2.85 0.65 11.15
CA LYS A 36 -4.06 1.08 11.88
C LYS A 36 -4.51 0.05 12.92
N ARG A 37 -4.44 -1.24 12.61
CA ARG A 37 -4.78 -2.31 13.57
C ARG A 37 -3.81 -2.38 14.75
N LYS A 38 -2.51 -2.25 14.51
CA LYS A 38 -1.50 -2.18 15.58
C LYS A 38 -1.69 -0.94 16.46
N MET A 39 -2.10 0.18 15.86
CA MET A 39 -2.40 1.43 16.56
C MET A 39 -3.81 1.48 17.18
N ARG A 40 -4.61 0.41 17.13
CA ARG A 40 -6.04 0.43 17.53
C ARG A 40 -6.29 1.02 18.92
N TYR A 41 -5.35 0.81 19.85
CA TYR A 41 -5.44 1.30 21.22
C TYR A 41 -4.52 2.48 21.50
N ALA A 42 -3.72 2.91 20.53
CA ALA A 42 -2.96 4.14 20.65
C ALA A 42 -3.94 5.32 20.59
N ARG A 43 -3.87 6.21 21.58
CA ARG A 43 -4.71 7.41 21.67
C ARG A 43 -3.81 8.67 21.64
N PRO A 44 -3.16 8.96 20.51
CA PRO A 44 -2.39 10.19 20.37
C PRO A 44 -3.32 11.40 20.44
N ASN A 45 -2.93 12.44 21.18
CA ASN A 45 -3.77 13.61 21.45
C ASN A 45 -3.37 14.82 20.59
N ASN A 46 -2.27 14.73 19.86
CA ASN A 46 -1.80 15.77 18.94
C ASN A 46 -1.08 15.17 17.73
N ALA A 47 -0.78 16.03 16.76
CA ALA A 47 -0.16 15.62 15.50
C ALA A 47 1.25 15.03 15.69
N GLU A 48 2.02 15.49 16.66
CA GLU A 48 3.38 15.00 16.90
C GLU A 48 3.37 13.61 17.53
N GLU A 49 2.50 13.38 18.52
CA GLU A 49 2.24 12.05 19.09
C GLU A 49 1.74 11.08 18.02
N LEU A 50 0.85 11.53 17.12
CA LEU A 50 0.36 10.69 16.03
C LEU A 50 1.51 10.30 15.08
N LYS A 51 2.33 11.25 14.64
CA LYS A 51 3.49 10.98 13.78
C LYS A 51 4.48 10.03 14.45
N ALA A 52 4.79 10.26 15.74
CA ALA A 52 5.69 9.40 16.50
C ALA A 52 5.14 7.97 16.61
N THR A 53 3.85 7.83 16.91
CA THR A 53 3.18 6.53 17.00
C THR A 53 3.17 5.79 15.67
N ILE A 54 2.91 6.49 14.55
CA ILE A 54 2.97 5.91 13.20
C ILE A 54 4.38 5.41 12.91
N ARG A 55 5.42 6.21 13.14
CA ARG A 55 6.83 5.82 12.91
C ARG A 55 7.22 4.61 13.75
N ALA A 56 6.88 4.61 15.04
CA ALA A 56 7.17 3.49 15.93
C ALA A 56 6.43 2.21 15.48
N THR A 57 5.15 2.32 15.11
CA THR A 57 4.36 1.19 14.62
C THR A 57 4.90 0.67 13.29
N TRP A 58 5.30 1.57 12.39
CA TRP A 58 5.87 1.23 11.09
C TRP A 58 7.17 0.45 11.23
N ALA A 59 8.03 0.85 12.18
CA ALA A 59 9.27 0.14 12.48
C ALA A 59 9.06 -1.30 12.99
N LEU A 60 7.86 -1.63 13.48
CA LEU A 60 7.48 -2.99 13.91
C LEU A 60 6.91 -3.85 12.77
N ILE A 61 6.82 -3.31 11.55
CA ILE A 61 6.41 -4.09 10.38
C ILE A 61 7.59 -4.91 9.93
N THR A 62 7.40 -6.22 9.90
CA THR A 62 8.42 -7.17 9.48
C THR A 62 8.48 -7.29 7.95
N PRO A 63 9.65 -7.58 7.36
CA PRO A 63 9.77 -7.90 5.94
C PRO A 63 8.80 -9.00 5.51
N GLU A 64 8.57 -10.02 6.34
CA GLU A 64 7.65 -11.12 6.07
C GLU A 64 6.20 -10.65 5.92
N GLN A 65 5.78 -9.62 6.67
CA GLN A 65 4.47 -9.01 6.48
C GLN A 65 4.35 -8.34 5.11
N CYS A 66 5.41 -7.66 4.64
CA CYS A 66 5.46 -7.05 3.31
C CYS A 66 5.47 -8.11 2.21
N HIS A 67 6.29 -9.16 2.34
CA HIS A 67 6.37 -10.26 1.38
C HIS A 67 5.01 -10.93 1.17
N ARG A 68 4.28 -11.25 2.25
CA ARG A 68 2.92 -11.82 2.12
C ARG A 68 1.94 -10.95 1.36
N LEU A 69 2.07 -9.62 1.45
CA LEU A 69 1.22 -8.70 0.68
C LEU A 69 1.59 -8.71 -0.81
N ILE A 70 2.89 -8.73 -1.13
CA ILE A 70 3.40 -8.84 -2.50
C ILE A 70 3.00 -10.19 -3.11
N ASP A 71 3.23 -11.30 -2.41
CA ASP A 71 2.90 -12.66 -2.84
C ASP A 71 1.40 -12.86 -3.10
N SER A 72 0.55 -12.00 -2.53
CA SER A 72 -0.89 -12.04 -2.79
C SER A 72 -1.28 -11.49 -4.17
N MET A 73 -0.43 -10.68 -4.83
CA MET A 73 -0.77 -9.94 -6.05
C MET A 73 -1.30 -10.80 -7.20
N PRO A 74 -0.71 -11.97 -7.54
CA PRO A 74 -1.26 -12.82 -8.59
C PRO A 74 -2.73 -13.21 -8.34
N ARG A 75 -3.10 -13.50 -7.08
CA ARG A 75 -4.49 -13.82 -6.71
C ARG A 75 -5.43 -12.61 -6.79
N ARG A 76 -4.94 -11.40 -6.54
CA ARG A 76 -5.75 -10.17 -6.64
C ARG A 76 -6.04 -9.84 -8.09
N ILE A 77 -5.02 -9.90 -8.93
CA ILE A 77 -5.14 -9.71 -10.39
C ILE A 77 -6.12 -10.74 -10.97
N ALA A 78 -5.99 -12.01 -10.59
CA ALA A 78 -6.94 -13.05 -11.00
C ALA A 78 -8.38 -12.74 -10.57
N ALA A 79 -8.58 -12.22 -9.34
CA ALA A 79 -9.90 -11.83 -8.87
C ALA A 79 -10.51 -10.66 -9.68
N VAL A 80 -9.70 -9.65 -10.04
CA VAL A 80 -10.16 -8.53 -10.88
C VAL A 80 -10.53 -9.02 -12.28
N ILE A 81 -9.73 -9.93 -12.87
CA ILE A 81 -10.03 -10.55 -14.17
C ILE A 81 -11.35 -11.34 -14.09
N GLN A 82 -11.52 -12.16 -13.05
CA GLN A 82 -12.75 -12.93 -12.84
C GLN A 82 -13.98 -12.02 -12.64
N ALA A 83 -13.79 -10.89 -11.95
CA ALA A 83 -14.80 -9.87 -11.75
C ALA A 83 -15.01 -8.96 -12.98
N LYS A 84 -14.30 -9.21 -14.10
CA LYS A 84 -14.35 -8.41 -15.33
C LYS A 84 -14.08 -6.92 -15.07
N GLY A 85 -13.13 -6.62 -14.18
CA GLY A 85 -12.76 -5.26 -13.80
C GLY A 85 -13.63 -4.64 -12.69
N ALA A 86 -14.64 -5.35 -12.18
CA ALA A 86 -15.42 -4.89 -11.03
C ALA A 86 -14.62 -5.04 -9.71
N PRO A 87 -15.02 -4.31 -8.63
CA PRO A 87 -14.32 -4.35 -7.34
C PRO A 87 -14.21 -5.76 -6.76
N THR A 88 -13.08 -6.03 -6.10
CA THR A 88 -12.83 -7.30 -5.41
C THR A 88 -12.84 -7.15 -3.90
N LYS A 89 -12.63 -8.27 -3.18
CA LYS A 89 -12.59 -8.30 -1.71
C LYS A 89 -11.29 -7.77 -1.08
N TYR A 90 -10.30 -7.40 -1.89
CA TYR A 90 -8.94 -7.08 -1.44
C TYR A 90 -8.78 -5.62 -1.00
#